data_AF-A0A3D1P1B2-F1
#
_entry.id   AF-A0A3D1P1B2-F1
#
_cell.length_a   1.000
_cell.length_b   1.000
_cell.length_c   1.000
_cell.angle_alpha   90.00
_cell.angle_beta   90.00
_cell.angle_gamma   90.00
#
_symmetry.space_group_name_H-M   'P 1'
#
loop_
_entity.id
_entity.type
_entity.pdbx_description
1 polymer ?
#
loop_
_entity_poly.entity_id
_entity_poly.type
_entity_poly.pdbx_seq_one_letter_code
_entity_poly.pdbx_strand_id
1 'polypeptide(L)'
;MNQPANPFRGEASLPLAGSPRLLRPSFAALVAAEEELGPLFALVERAGAGQLRLAEMIALFWHCLADRESLSRDAMGEAVIALGLAEASKPLRVLLGQILQGRVASPEP
;
A
#
# COMPACT_ATOMS: atom_id res chain seq x y z
N MET A 1 -7.95 -0.77 18.65
CA MET A 1 -7.20 -2.04 18.80
C MET A 1 -6.42 -2.26 17.50
N ASN A 2 -5.09 -2.11 17.50
CA ASN A 2 -4.30 -2.18 16.27
C ASN A 2 -4.08 -3.65 15.86
N GLN A 3 -4.82 -4.14 14.86
CA GLN A 3 -4.67 -5.51 14.38
C GLN A 3 -3.35 -5.65 13.59
N PRO A 4 -2.54 -6.69 13.84
CA PRO A 4 -1.36 -6.95 13.03
C PRO A 4 -1.78 -7.24 11.58
N ALA A 5 -0.99 -6.75 10.61
CA ALA A 5 -1.26 -6.98 9.20
C ALA A 5 -1.33 -8.48 8.91
N ASN A 6 -2.44 -8.90 8.29
CA ASN A 6 -2.64 -10.28 7.87
C ASN A 6 -2.12 -10.47 6.43
N PRO A 7 -0.95 -11.09 6.24
CA PRO A 7 -0.39 -11.32 4.90
C PRO A 7 -1.29 -12.20 4.03
N PHE A 8 -2.13 -13.05 4.63
CA PHE A 8 -3.11 -13.89 3.93
C PHE A 8 -4.35 -13.10 3.44
N ARG A 9 -4.54 -11.86 3.90
CA ARG A 9 -5.52 -10.90 3.37
C ARG A 9 -4.90 -9.88 2.42
N GLY A 10 -3.61 -10.01 2.13
CA GLY A 10 -2.85 -9.06 1.34
C GLY A 10 -2.56 -7.75 2.07
N GLU A 11 -2.62 -7.77 3.40
CA GLU A 11 -2.37 -6.57 4.19
C GLU A 11 -0.88 -6.34 4.39
N ALA A 12 -0.47 -5.08 4.35
CA ALA A 12 0.90 -4.67 4.62
C ALA A 12 0.94 -3.72 5.82
N SER A 13 1.96 -3.88 6.66
CA SER A 13 2.24 -2.92 7.74
C SER A 13 3.17 -1.84 7.20
N LEU A 14 2.76 -0.58 7.31
CA LEU A 14 3.54 0.59 6.97
C LEU A 14 3.93 1.30 8.28
N PRO A 15 5.19 1.24 8.71
CA PRO A 15 5.63 1.94 9.92
C PRO A 15 5.65 3.45 9.66
N LEU A 16 4.66 4.19 10.19
CA LEU A 16 4.59 5.66 10.05
C LEU A 16 4.54 6.33 11.42
N ALA A 17 5.36 7.36 11.61
CA ALA A 17 5.33 8.21 12.81
C ALA A 17 5.34 7.40 14.14
N GLY A 18 6.11 6.31 14.19
CA GLY A 18 6.22 5.46 15.38
C GLY A 18 5.06 4.49 15.61
N SER A 19 4.08 4.41 14.71
CA SER A 19 2.95 3.47 14.79
C SER A 19 2.80 2.65 13.50
N PRO A 20 2.59 1.33 13.58
CA PRO A 20 2.30 0.53 12.40
C PRO A 20 0.91 0.88 11.88
N ARG A 21 0.83 1.27 10.60
CA ARG A 21 -0.40 1.53 9.87
C ARG A 21 -0.72 0.36 8.95
N LEU A 22 -2.00 -0.02 8.92
CA LEU A 22 -2.46 -1.15 8.13
C LEU A 22 -2.85 -0.68 6.72
N LEU A 23 -2.23 -1.28 5.71
CA LEU A 23 -2.64 -1.16 4.31
C LEU A 23 -3.47 -2.39 3.93
N ARG A 24 -4.69 -2.18 3.43
CA ARG A 24 -5.66 -3.19 3.01
C ARG A 24 -6.11 -2.93 1.56
N PRO A 25 -5.58 -3.66 0.56
CA PRO A 25 -5.99 -3.53 -0.84
C PRO A 25 -7.35 -4.20 -1.09
N SER A 26 -8.42 -3.55 -0.64
CA SER A 26 -9.79 -3.96 -0.94
C SER A 26 -10.19 -3.58 -2.38
N PHE A 27 -11.25 -4.19 -2.91
CA PHE A 27 -11.76 -3.83 -4.25
C PHE A 27 -12.02 -2.32 -4.38
N ALA A 28 -12.73 -1.72 -3.43
CA ALA A 28 -13.01 -0.29 -3.44
C ALA A 28 -11.74 0.57 -3.37
N ALA A 29 -10.75 0.15 -2.58
CA ALA A 29 -9.46 0.85 -2.49
C ALA A 29 -8.68 0.79 -3.81
N LEU A 30 -8.68 -0.37 -4.48
CA LEU A 30 -7.98 -0.57 -5.74
C LEU A 30 -8.66 0.19 -6.89
N VAL A 31 -9.99 0.19 -6.95
CA VAL A 31 -10.75 1.00 -7.93
C VAL A 31 -10.46 2.49 -7.73
N ALA A 32 -10.51 2.99 -6.49
CA ALA A 32 -10.18 4.40 -6.20
C ALA A 32 -8.71 4.74 -6.54
N ALA A 33 -7.80 3.78 -6.34
CA ALA A 33 -6.41 3.94 -6.76
C ALA A 33 -6.28 4.00 -8.29
N GLU A 34 -7.02 3.19 -9.05
CA GLU A 34 -7.00 3.22 -10.51
C GLU A 34 -7.56 4.52 -11.09
N GLU A 35 -8.61 5.06 -10.49
CA GLU A 35 -9.20 6.35 -10.89
C GLU A 35 -8.16 7.48 -10.82
N GLU A 36 -7.23 7.42 -9.86
CA GLU A 36 -6.19 8.44 -9.68
C GLU A 36 -4.87 8.11 -10.41
N LEU A 37 -4.44 6.85 -10.38
CA LEU A 37 -3.11 6.41 -10.85
C LEU A 37 -3.11 5.89 -12.29
N GLY A 38 -4.29 5.71 -12.86
CA GLY A 38 -4.49 4.93 -14.07
C GLY A 38 -4.45 3.41 -13.81
N PRO A 39 -4.42 2.60 -14.88
CA PRO A 39 -4.55 1.14 -14.77
C PRO A 39 -3.51 0.50 -13.84
N LEU A 40 -3.93 -0.45 -12.98
CA LEU A 40 -3.00 -1.09 -12.03
C LEU A 40 -1.85 -1.83 -12.72
N PHE A 41 -2.09 -2.44 -13.89
CA PHE A 41 -1.04 -3.09 -14.67
C PHE A 41 0.06 -2.10 -15.09
N ALA A 42 -0.34 -0.93 -15.56
CA ALA A 42 0.62 0.12 -15.93
C ALA A 42 1.40 0.63 -14.71
N LEU A 43 0.75 0.71 -13.54
CA LEU A 43 1.41 1.06 -12.28
C LEU A 43 2.47 0.04 -11.88
N VAL A 44 2.13 -1.27 -11.97
CA VAL A 44 3.05 -2.37 -11.69
C VAL A 44 4.25 -2.34 -12.64
N GLU A 45 4.02 -2.16 -13.94
CA GLU A 45 5.09 -2.10 -14.94
C GLU A 45 6.06 -0.95 -14.65
N ARG A 46 5.54 0.25 -14.33
CA ARG A 46 6.37 1.39 -13.91
C ARG A 46 7.19 1.07 -12.67
N ALA A 47 6.61 0.39 -11.68
CA ALA A 47 7.33 -0.03 -10.48
C ALA A 47 8.45 -1.03 -10.80
N GLY A 48 8.17 -2.04 -11.63
CA GLY A 48 9.17 -3.02 -12.07
C GLY A 48 10.30 -2.39 -12.90
N ALA A 49 10.01 -1.33 -13.65
CA ALA A 49 10.98 -0.57 -14.43
C ALA A 49 11.76 0.47 -13.61
N GLY A 50 11.49 0.62 -12.30
CA GLY A 50 12.12 1.64 -11.46
C GLY A 50 11.68 3.08 -11.78
N GLN A 51 10.52 3.24 -12.42
CA GLN A 51 9.96 4.52 -12.86
C GLN A 51 8.80 5.01 -11.99
N LEU A 52 8.45 4.27 -10.92
CA LEU A 52 7.39 4.66 -10.01
C LEU A 52 7.76 5.94 -9.27
N ARG A 53 6.89 6.94 -9.39
CA ARG A 53 7.06 8.23 -8.73
C ARG A 53 6.68 8.12 -7.25
N LEU A 54 7.31 8.93 -6.40
CA LEU A 54 6.96 9.02 -4.98
C LEU A 54 5.46 9.33 -4.80
N ALA A 55 4.91 10.28 -5.56
CA ALA A 55 3.49 10.62 -5.50
C ALA A 55 2.56 9.44 -5.80
N GLU A 56 2.96 8.54 -6.70
CA GLU A 56 2.18 7.34 -7.04
C GLU A 56 2.21 6.31 -5.91
N MET A 57 3.38 6.14 -5.27
CA MET A 57 3.52 5.30 -4.07
C MET A 57 2.63 5.83 -2.93
N ILE A 58 2.66 7.14 -2.67
CA ILE A 58 1.83 7.77 -1.63
C ILE A 58 0.34 7.62 -1.95
N ALA A 59 -0.06 7.82 -3.21
CA ALA A 59 -1.45 7.64 -3.63
C ALA A 59 -1.94 6.20 -3.37
N LEU A 60 -1.13 5.20 -3.75
CA LEU A 60 -1.46 3.81 -3.53
C LEU A 60 -1.59 3.49 -2.03
N PHE A 61 -0.64 3.96 -1.22
CA PHE A 61 -0.71 3.78 0.24
C PHE A 61 -1.92 4.46 0.85
N TRP A 62 -2.23 5.68 0.39
CA TRP A 62 -3.38 6.44 0.86
C TRP A 62 -4.70 5.71 0.59
N HIS A 63 -4.86 5.20 -0.64
CA HIS A 63 -6.06 4.46 -1.02
C HIS A 63 -6.18 3.14 -0.26
N CYS A 64 -5.07 2.44 -0.07
CA CYS A 64 -5.03 1.20 0.70
C CYS A 64 -5.05 1.41 2.22
N LEU A 65 -4.92 2.62 2.76
CA LEU A 65 -4.89 2.83 4.21
C LEU A 65 -6.23 2.45 4.86
N ALA A 66 -6.19 1.52 5.82
CA ALA A 66 -7.39 0.98 6.47
C ALA A 66 -8.05 1.98 7.45
N ASP A 67 -7.25 2.79 8.12
CA ASP A 67 -7.71 3.84 9.04
C ASP A 67 -7.08 5.19 8.64
N ARG A 68 -7.92 6.06 8.09
CA ARG A 68 -7.54 7.41 7.62
C ARG A 68 -7.87 8.50 8.63
N GLU A 69 -8.65 8.22 9.68
CA GLU A 69 -9.19 9.26 10.58
C GLU A 69 -8.09 9.98 11.37
N SER A 70 -6.93 9.34 11.51
CA SER A 70 -5.80 9.84 12.29
C SER A 70 -4.58 10.25 11.45
N LEU A 71 -4.71 10.34 10.12
CA LEU A 71 -3.59 10.68 9.24
C LEU A 71 -4.07 11.45 8.00
N SER A 72 -3.48 12.62 7.73
CA SER A 72 -3.68 13.32 6.45
C SER A 72 -2.74 12.76 5.38
N ARG A 73 -3.10 12.98 4.11
CA ARG A 73 -2.29 12.52 2.98
C ARG A 73 -0.91 13.19 2.93
N ASP A 74 -0.84 14.47 3.28
CA ASP A 74 0.44 15.19 3.38
C ASP A 74 1.29 14.61 4.52
N ALA A 75 0.69 14.33 5.68
CA ALA A 75 1.40 13.71 6.80
C ALA A 75 1.90 12.29 6.47
N MET A 76 1.19 11.55 5.61
CA MET A 76 1.69 10.28 5.07
C MET A 76 2.94 10.50 4.21
N GLY A 77 2.94 11.52 3.33
CA GLY A 77 4.10 11.89 2.51
C GLY A 77 5.32 12.19 3.36
N GLU A 78 5.17 13.08 4.35
CA GLU A 78 6.24 13.43 5.30
C GLU A 78 6.75 12.21 6.08
N ALA A 79 5.85 11.33 6.53
CA ALA A 79 6.22 10.13 7.26
C ALA A 79 6.96 9.11 6.37
N VAL A 80 6.61 9.00 5.08
CA VAL A 80 7.35 8.17 4.11
C VAL A 80 8.73 8.75 3.81
N ILE A 81 8.87 10.08 3.74
CA ILE A 81 10.17 10.75 3.61
C ILE A 81 11.04 10.45 4.84
N ALA A 82 10.49 10.58 6.05
CA ALA A 82 11.19 10.28 7.30
C ALA A 82 11.58 8.79 7.42
N LEU A 83 10.74 7.89 6.90
CA LEU A 83 11.02 6.44 6.85
C LEU A 83 12.10 6.09 5.81
N GLY A 84 12.12 6.82 4.69
CA GLY A 84 12.99 6.58 3.54
C GLY A 84 12.43 5.57 2.54
N LEU A 85 12.79 5.74 1.26
CA LEU A 85 12.28 4.94 0.15
C LEU A 85 12.61 3.45 0.26
N ALA A 86 13.79 3.10 0.80
CA ALA A 86 14.19 1.71 0.97
C ALA A 86 13.22 0.94 1.87
N GLU A 87 12.86 1.51 3.01
CA GLU A 87 11.92 0.91 3.95
C GLU A 87 10.47 0.98 3.43
N ALA A 88 10.07 2.09 2.81
CA ALA A 88 8.76 2.24 2.19
C ALA A 88 8.53 1.27 1.00
N SER A 89 9.59 0.82 0.33
CA SER A 89 9.49 -0.15 -0.77
C SER A 89 9.03 -1.54 -0.32
N LYS A 90 9.25 -1.90 0.96
CA LYS A 90 8.88 -3.22 1.50
C LYS A 90 7.36 -3.45 1.48
N PRO A 91 6.51 -2.59 2.08
CA PRO A 91 5.06 -2.72 1.97
C PRO A 91 4.55 -2.47 0.54
N LEU A 92 5.21 -1.63 -0.26
CA LEU A 92 4.87 -1.45 -1.68
C LEU A 92 4.96 -2.79 -2.44
N ARG A 93 6.06 -3.52 -2.29
CA ARG A 93 6.24 -4.82 -2.94
C ARG A 93 5.16 -5.83 -2.53
N VAL A 94 4.72 -5.81 -1.27
CA VAL A 94 3.62 -6.65 -0.80
C VAL A 94 2.32 -6.28 -1.53
N LEU A 95 1.98 -4.98 -1.59
CA LEU A 95 0.77 -4.52 -2.29
C LEU A 95 0.78 -4.88 -3.78
N LEU A 96 1.88 -4.59 -4.50
CA LEU A 96 1.99 -4.89 -5.92
C LEU A 96 1.93 -6.40 -6.19
N GLY A 97 2.58 -7.21 -5.35
CA GLY A 97 2.47 -8.67 -5.43
C GLY A 97 1.03 -9.15 -5.26
N GLN A 98 0.30 -8.61 -4.28
CA GLN A 98 -1.11 -8.96 -4.03
C GLN A 98 -2.05 -8.53 -5.15
N ILE A 99 -1.80 -7.37 -5.76
CA ILE A 99 -2.55 -6.91 -6.93
C ILE A 99 -2.42 -7.90 -8.10
N LEU A 100 -1.22 -8.45 -8.31
CA LEU A 100 -0.96 -9.38 -9.42
C LEU A 100 -1.38 -10.82 -9.13
N GLN A 101 -1.15 -11.29 -7.90
CA GLN A 101 -1.33 -12.70 -7.52
C GLN A 101 -2.72 -12.98 -6.95
N GLY A 102 -3.47 -11.94 -6.59
CA GLY A 102 -4.68 -12.07 -5.79
C GLY A 102 -4.37 -12.51 -4.37
N ARG A 103 -5.42 -12.88 -3.62
CA ARG A 103 -5.25 -13.40 -2.26
C ARG A 103 -4.74 -14.82 -2.31
N VAL A 104 -3.68 -15.12 -1.55
CA VAL A 104 -3.31 -16.51 -1.26
C VAL A 104 -4.43 -17.07 -0.38
N ALA A 105 -5.27 -17.94 -0.95
CA ALA A 105 -6.27 -18.66 -0.17
C ALA A 105 -5.56 -19.45 0.94
N SER A 106 -6.02 -19.31 2.19
CA SER A 106 -5.65 -20.28 3.21
C SER A 106 -6.06 -21.68 2.73
N PRO A 107 -5.25 -22.74 2.93
CA PRO A 107 -5.82 -24.07 2.97
C PRO A 107 -6.89 -24.05 4.07
N GLU A 108 -8.12 -24.46 3.74
CA GLU A 108 -9.15 -24.70 4.76
C GLU A 108 -8.62 -25.70 5.80
N PRO A 109 -8.95 -25.52 7.09
CA PRO A 109 -8.59 -26.48 8.14
C PRO A 109 -9.25 -27.85 7.93
#